data_AF-A0A4P9YZ80-F1
#
_entry.id   AF-A0A4P9YZ80-F1
#
_cell.length_a   1.000
_cell.length_b   1.000
_cell.length_c   1.000
_cell.angle_alpha   90.00
_cell.angle_beta   90.00
_cell.angle_gamma   90.00
#
_symmetry.space_group_name_H-M   'P 1'
#
loop_
_entity.id
_entity.type
_entity.pdbx_description
1 polymer ?
#
loop_
_entity_poly.entity_id
_entity_poly.type
_entity_poly.pdbx_seq_one_letter_code
_entity_poly.pdbx_strand_id
1 'polypeptide(L)'
;EQLAQLKALELEAVKAAEANDHPRAIERLSEAIALCPEYASAYNNRAQVYRLMGESDRAFEDLELAIKHAGGNKAVLRQAYTQRGIIQKARGNTDAAFRDFEQGGRLGSDIAKEAAVRENPYAKMCNAIVMEAMNK
;
A
#
# COMPACT_ATOMS: atom_id res chain seq x y z
N GLU A 1 -8.40 17.47 21.46
CA GLU A 1 -9.49 16.48 21.37
C GLU A 1 -9.55 15.74 20.05
N GLN A 2 -9.62 16.41 18.89
CA GLN A 2 -9.82 15.75 17.58
C GLN A 2 -8.76 14.70 17.20
N LEU A 3 -7.46 14.98 17.40
CA LEU A 3 -6.40 14.00 17.11
C LEU A 3 -6.51 12.73 17.97
N ALA A 4 -6.97 12.85 19.22
CA ALA A 4 -7.17 11.69 20.08
C ALA A 4 -8.35 10.85 19.60
N GLN A 5 -9.42 11.50 19.13
CA GLN A 5 -10.58 10.83 18.52
C GLN A 5 -10.18 10.09 17.24
N LEU A 6 -9.40 10.71 16.36
CA LEU A 6 -8.89 10.06 15.13
C LEU A 6 -8.07 8.81 15.46
N LYS A 7 -7.17 8.90 16.44
CA LYS A 7 -6.37 7.76 16.90
C LYS A 7 -7.22 6.67 17.55
N ALA A 8 -8.28 7.03 18.26
CA ALA A 8 -9.21 6.07 18.85
C ALA A 8 -9.96 5.29 17.76
N LEU A 9 -10.53 6.00 16.78
CA LEU A 9 -11.20 5.40 15.62
C LEU A 9 -10.26 4.48 14.84
N GLU A 10 -9.02 4.92 14.61
CA GLU A 10 -7.99 4.12 13.95
C GLU A 10 -7.66 2.85 14.75
N LEU A 11 -7.48 2.97 16.07
CA LEU A 11 -7.19 1.83 16.94
C LEU A 11 -8.36 0.82 16.98
N GLU A 12 -9.60 1.31 17.04
CA GLU A 12 -10.79 0.46 16.97
C GLU A 12 -10.88 -0.27 15.64
N ALA A 13 -10.58 0.42 14.54
CA ALA A 13 -10.56 -0.19 13.22
C ALA A 13 -9.50 -1.29 13.09
N VAL A 14 -8.28 -1.06 13.60
CA VAL A 14 -7.21 -2.07 13.60
C VAL A 14 -7.64 -3.30 14.39
N LYS A 15 -8.20 -3.13 15.59
CA LYS A 15 -8.72 -4.24 16.39
C LYS A 15 -9.84 -5.01 15.67
N ALA A 16 -10.74 -4.30 15.01
CA ALA A 16 -11.80 -4.92 14.23
C ALA A 16 -11.22 -5.73 13.04
N ALA A 17 -10.22 -5.18 12.33
CA ALA A 17 -9.54 -5.86 11.25
C ALA A 17 -8.80 -7.13 11.72
N GLU A 18 -8.12 -7.08 12.87
CA GLU A 18 -7.47 -8.24 13.51
C GLU A 18 -8.48 -9.32 13.91
N ALA A 19 -9.70 -8.93 14.29
CA ALA A 19 -10.80 -9.83 14.57
C ALA A 19 -11.52 -10.36 13.30
N ASN A 20 -11.04 -10.02 12.10
CA ASN A 20 -11.70 -10.27 10.81
C ASN A 20 -13.08 -9.60 10.64
N ASP A 21 -13.41 -8.61 11.47
CA ASP A 21 -14.59 -7.76 11.32
C ASP A 21 -14.28 -6.60 10.36
N HIS A 22 -14.13 -6.93 9.08
CA HIS A 22 -13.80 -5.97 8.03
C HIS A 22 -14.83 -4.85 7.85
N PRO A 23 -16.17 -5.11 7.90
CA PRO A 23 -17.16 -4.04 7.79
C PRO A 23 -17.02 -2.99 8.89
N ARG A 24 -16.84 -3.42 10.14
CA ARG A 24 -16.64 -2.49 11.26
C ARG A 24 -15.34 -1.71 11.14
N ALA A 25 -14.27 -2.34 10.67
CA ALA A 25 -13.00 -1.66 10.43
C ALA A 25 -13.16 -0.53 9.39
N ILE A 26 -13.82 -0.81 8.26
CA ILE A 26 -14.10 0.17 7.20
C ILE A 26 -14.95 1.32 7.73
N GLU A 27 -15.98 1.02 8.54
CA GLU A 27 -16.87 2.02 9.13
C GLU A 27 -16.08 3.01 10.01
N ARG A 28 -15.29 2.51 10.97
CA ARG A 28 -14.48 3.36 11.87
C ARG A 28 -13.43 4.19 11.11
N LEU A 29 -12.82 3.63 10.07
CA LEU A 29 -11.87 4.37 9.23
C LEU A 29 -12.58 5.44 8.38
N SER A 30 -13.79 5.15 7.92
CA SER A 30 -14.59 6.11 7.16
C SER A 30 -15.07 7.27 8.04
N GLU A 31 -15.39 7.00 9.31
CA GLU A 31 -15.64 8.05 10.31
C GLU A 31 -14.40 8.91 10.57
N ALA A 32 -13.22 8.29 10.67
CA ALA A 32 -11.96 9.04 10.84
C ALA A 32 -11.69 9.94 9.63
N ILE A 33 -11.94 9.46 8.41
CA ILE A 33 -11.82 10.22 7.17
C ILE A 33 -12.85 11.35 7.09
N ALA A 34 -14.10 11.10 7.49
CA ALA A 34 -15.12 12.14 7.52
C ALA A 34 -14.79 13.26 8.52
N LEU A 35 -14.20 12.89 9.67
CA LEU A 35 -13.75 13.84 10.68
C LEU A 35 -12.51 14.63 10.25
N CYS A 36 -11.61 14.02 9.48
CA CYS A 36 -10.42 14.65 8.94
C CYS A 36 -10.06 14.05 7.57
N PRO A 37 -10.48 14.69 6.46
CA PRO A 37 -10.24 14.17 5.10
C PRO A 37 -8.76 14.06 4.71
N GLU A 38 -7.87 14.72 5.44
CA GLU A 38 -6.42 14.67 5.22
C GLU A 38 -5.72 13.65 6.14
N TYR A 39 -6.47 12.84 6.89
CA TYR A 39 -5.91 11.84 7.79
C TYR A 39 -5.39 10.61 7.03
N ALA A 40 -4.21 10.75 6.44
CA ALA A 40 -3.59 9.78 5.55
C ALA A 40 -3.50 8.35 6.09
N SER A 41 -3.33 8.19 7.41
CA SER A 41 -3.25 6.87 8.06
C SER A 41 -4.55 6.07 7.90
N ALA A 42 -5.72 6.74 7.99
CA ALA A 42 -7.00 6.06 7.86
C ALA A 42 -7.22 5.49 6.46
N TYR A 43 -6.85 6.22 5.40
CA TYR A 43 -6.89 5.68 4.05
C TYR A 43 -5.98 4.47 3.87
N ASN A 44 -4.76 4.51 4.43
CA ASN A 44 -3.80 3.42 4.30
C ASN A 44 -4.29 2.12 4.99
N ASN A 45 -4.87 2.27 6.19
CA ASN A 45 -5.47 1.16 6.92
C ASN A 45 -6.73 0.64 6.21
N ARG A 46 -7.55 1.53 5.63
CA ARG A 46 -8.79 1.13 4.95
C ARG A 46 -8.47 0.40 3.65
N ALA A 47 -7.46 0.85 2.92
CA ALA A 47 -6.91 0.13 1.79
C ALA A 47 -6.41 -1.27 2.17
N GLN A 48 -5.78 -1.42 3.34
CA GLN A 48 -5.34 -2.74 3.80
C GLN A 48 -6.54 -3.67 4.03
N VAL A 49 -7.61 -3.18 4.65
CA VAL A 49 -8.85 -3.95 4.84
C VAL A 49 -9.48 -4.32 3.49
N TYR A 50 -9.57 -3.37 2.56
CA TYR A 50 -10.07 -3.65 1.20
C TYR A 50 -9.22 -4.70 0.47
N ARG A 51 -7.89 -4.69 0.63
CA ARG A 51 -7.02 -5.75 0.07
C ARG A 51 -7.30 -7.13 0.68
N LEU A 52 -7.58 -7.21 1.98
CA LEU A 52 -7.96 -8.46 2.63
C LEU A 52 -9.30 -8.99 2.10
N MET A 53 -10.21 -8.09 1.71
CA MET A 53 -11.48 -8.44 1.07
C MET A 53 -11.38 -8.70 -0.44
N GLY A 54 -10.21 -8.52 -1.05
CA GLY A 54 -10.03 -8.63 -2.50
C GLY A 54 -10.51 -7.42 -3.32
N GLU A 55 -10.97 -6.35 -2.66
CA GLU A 55 -11.42 -5.10 -3.29
C GLU A 55 -10.22 -4.22 -3.70
N SER A 56 -9.42 -4.72 -4.63
CA SER A 56 -8.14 -4.09 -5.02
C SER A 56 -8.30 -2.69 -5.64
N ASP A 57 -9.43 -2.41 -6.27
CA ASP A 57 -9.70 -1.09 -6.88
C ASP A 57 -9.93 -0.01 -5.84
N ARG A 58 -10.80 -0.26 -4.86
CA ARG A 58 -11.02 0.67 -3.73
C ARG A 58 -9.76 0.84 -2.89
N ALA A 59 -9.02 -0.25 -2.68
CA ALA A 59 -7.74 -0.17 -2.00
C ALA A 59 -6.75 0.73 -2.75
N PHE A 60 -6.69 0.64 -4.07
CA PHE A 60 -5.81 1.47 -4.87
C PHE A 60 -6.15 2.96 -4.74
N GLU A 61 -7.42 3.33 -4.86
CA GLU A 61 -7.91 4.70 -4.71
C GLU A 61 -7.54 5.28 -3.32
N ASP A 62 -7.76 4.51 -2.26
CA ASP A 62 -7.39 4.93 -0.90
C ASP A 62 -5.87 5.10 -0.75
N LEU A 63 -5.05 4.26 -1.38
CA LEU A 63 -3.59 4.40 -1.33
C LEU A 63 -3.11 5.66 -2.06
N GLU A 64 -3.76 6.06 -3.14
CA GLU A 64 -3.46 7.34 -3.81
C GLU A 64 -3.77 8.53 -2.90
N LEU A 65 -4.89 8.50 -2.20
CA LEU A 65 -5.26 9.51 -1.21
C LEU A 65 -4.29 9.50 -0.01
N ALA A 66 -3.91 8.33 0.49
CA ALA A 66 -2.93 8.19 1.57
C ALA A 66 -1.59 8.85 1.19
N ILE A 67 -1.09 8.59 -0.02
CA ILE A 67 0.16 9.19 -0.53
C ILE A 67 0.01 10.71 -0.68
N LYS A 68 -1.11 11.17 -1.24
CA LYS A 68 -1.40 12.60 -1.41
C LYS A 68 -1.41 13.37 -0.09
N HIS A 69 -2.04 12.81 0.94
CA HIS A 69 -2.24 13.48 2.23
C HIS A 69 -1.15 13.20 3.26
N ALA A 70 -0.20 12.29 2.99
CA ALA A 70 0.80 11.91 3.98
C ALA A 70 1.73 13.08 4.41
N GLY A 71 1.84 14.15 3.63
CA GLY A 71 2.59 15.36 4.02
C GLY A 71 4.06 15.09 4.39
N GLY A 72 4.68 14.05 3.81
CA GLY A 72 6.04 13.62 4.15
C GLY A 72 6.14 12.65 5.33
N ASN A 73 5.03 12.20 5.90
CA ASN A 73 5.02 11.13 6.91
C ASN A 73 5.57 9.82 6.30
N LYS A 74 6.83 9.54 6.64
CA LYS A 74 7.57 8.39 6.10
C LYS A 74 6.91 7.05 6.40
N ALA A 75 6.28 6.89 7.57
CA ALA A 75 5.66 5.63 7.96
C ALA A 75 4.43 5.32 7.09
N VAL A 76 3.58 6.33 6.88
CA VAL A 76 2.40 6.23 6.01
C VAL A 76 2.82 6.01 4.56
N LEU A 77 3.74 6.83 4.04
CA LEU A 77 4.23 6.71 2.67
C LEU A 77 4.86 5.34 2.41
N ARG A 78 5.70 4.85 3.33
CA ARG A 78 6.33 3.52 3.26
C ARG A 78 5.26 2.44 3.06
N GLN A 79 4.26 2.40 3.93
CA GLN A 79 3.19 1.41 3.85
C GLN A 79 2.38 1.58 2.56
N ALA A 80 2.00 2.81 2.22
CA ALA A 80 1.14 3.07 1.08
C ALA A 80 1.80 2.65 -0.25
N TYR A 81 3.08 3.01 -0.44
CA TYR A 81 3.85 2.57 -1.60
C TYR A 81 4.01 1.04 -1.65
N THR A 82 4.33 0.39 -0.52
CA THR A 82 4.44 -1.07 -0.48
C THR A 82 3.11 -1.74 -0.85
N GLN A 83 1.99 -1.28 -0.32
CA GLN A 83 0.67 -1.85 -0.62
C GLN A 83 0.26 -1.61 -2.07
N ARG A 84 0.48 -0.39 -2.60
CA ARG A 84 0.11 -0.04 -3.98
C ARG A 84 0.95 -0.81 -4.99
N GLY A 85 2.24 -1.02 -4.71
CA GLY A 85 3.12 -1.87 -5.51
C GLY A 85 2.63 -3.31 -5.60
N ILE A 86 2.11 -3.88 -4.49
CA ILE A 86 1.52 -5.22 -4.50
C ILE A 86 0.29 -5.28 -5.42
N ILE A 87 -0.60 -4.29 -5.34
CA ILE A 87 -1.79 -4.23 -6.21
C ILE A 87 -1.38 -4.09 -7.68
N GLN A 88 -0.46 -3.18 -8.00
CA GLN A 88 0.00 -2.96 -9.37
C GLN A 88 0.69 -4.20 -9.95
N LYS A 89 1.48 -4.91 -9.14
CA LYS A 89 2.06 -6.20 -9.54
C LYS A 89 0.97 -7.21 -9.88
N ALA A 90 -0.06 -7.34 -9.06
CA ALA A 90 -1.18 -8.24 -9.31
C ALA A 90 -1.95 -7.87 -10.59
N ARG A 91 -1.98 -6.58 -10.96
CA ARG A 91 -2.55 -6.08 -12.22
C ARG A 91 -1.61 -6.23 -13.43
N GLY A 92 -0.40 -6.77 -13.26
CA GLY A 92 0.59 -6.90 -14.33
C GLY A 92 1.38 -5.62 -14.65
N ASN A 93 1.12 -4.52 -13.93
CA ASN A 93 1.79 -3.23 -14.10
C ASN A 93 3.19 -3.23 -13.47
N THR A 94 4.08 -4.07 -14.00
CA THR A 94 5.39 -4.40 -13.40
C THR A 94 6.28 -3.17 -13.19
N ASP A 95 6.36 -2.26 -14.18
CA ASP A 95 7.19 -1.05 -14.08
C ASP A 95 6.70 -0.11 -12.98
N ALA A 96 5.39 0.07 -12.89
CA ALA A 96 4.79 0.91 -11.87
C ALA A 96 4.96 0.27 -10.48
N ALA A 97 4.75 -1.04 -10.38
CA ALA A 97 4.97 -1.79 -9.14
C ALA A 97 6.43 -1.70 -8.66
N PHE A 98 7.39 -1.81 -9.58
CA PHE A 98 8.81 -1.63 -9.27
C PHE A 98 9.09 -0.25 -8.67
N ARG A 99 8.57 0.82 -9.27
CA ARG A 99 8.74 2.20 -8.75
C ARG A 99 8.15 2.35 -7.35
N ASP A 100 6.96 1.82 -7.13
CA ASP A 100 6.32 1.83 -5.81
C ASP A 100 7.15 1.05 -4.78
N PHE A 101 7.65 -0.13 -5.13
CA PHE A 101 8.53 -0.90 -4.26
C PHE A 101 9.87 -0.20 -3.99
N GLU A 102 10.44 0.48 -4.96
CA GLU A 102 11.66 1.28 -4.78
C GLU A 102 11.43 2.41 -3.75
N GLN A 103 10.31 3.12 -3.86
CA GLN A 103 9.96 4.18 -2.90
C GLN A 103 9.69 3.60 -1.50
N GLY A 104 8.92 2.51 -1.41
CA GLY A 104 8.68 1.80 -0.14
C GLY A 104 9.99 1.33 0.51
N GLY A 105 10.92 0.79 -0.29
CA GLY A 105 12.24 0.34 0.15
C GLY A 105 13.13 1.49 0.63
N ARG A 106 13.16 2.61 -0.10
CA ARG A 106 13.88 3.84 0.30
C ARG A 106 13.36 4.39 1.63
N LEU A 107 12.08 4.22 1.92
CA LEU A 107 11.45 4.61 3.17
C LEU A 107 11.58 3.55 4.29
N GLY A 108 12.30 2.45 4.05
CA GLY A 108 12.63 1.44 5.06
C GLY A 108 11.67 0.25 5.14
N SER A 109 10.97 -0.10 4.05
CA SER A 109 10.25 -1.38 3.97
C SER A 109 11.16 -2.47 3.39
N ASP A 110 11.51 -3.46 4.21
CA ASP A 110 12.31 -4.61 3.76
C ASP A 110 11.58 -5.43 2.70
N ILE A 111 10.27 -5.65 2.89
CA ILE A 111 9.39 -6.33 1.93
C ILE A 111 9.45 -5.62 0.57
N ALA A 112 9.35 -4.29 0.56
CA ALA A 112 9.41 -3.52 -0.68
C ALA A 112 10.80 -3.54 -1.30
N LYS A 113 11.86 -3.46 -0.50
CA LYS A 113 13.24 -3.56 -0.99
C LYS A 113 13.48 -4.90 -1.69
N GLU A 114 13.06 -6.00 -1.10
CA GLU A 114 13.15 -7.32 -1.73
C GLU A 114 12.29 -7.41 -3.00
N ALA A 115 11.06 -6.89 -2.94
CA ALA A 115 10.16 -6.88 -4.10
C ALA A 115 10.75 -6.05 -5.25
N ALA A 116 11.37 -4.90 -4.98
CA ALA A 116 12.02 -4.08 -6.00
C ALA A 116 13.15 -4.83 -6.71
N VAL A 117 13.95 -5.62 -5.98
CA VAL A 117 14.99 -6.46 -6.59
C VAL A 117 14.38 -7.52 -7.51
N ARG A 118 13.33 -8.21 -7.07
CA ARG A 118 12.65 -9.24 -7.87
C ARG A 118 11.94 -8.67 -9.10
N GLU A 119 11.33 -7.49 -8.96
CA GLU A 119 10.59 -6.81 -10.02
C GLU A 119 11.47 -5.94 -10.92
N ASN A 120 12.78 -5.90 -10.71
CA ASN A 120 13.70 -5.10 -11.51
C ASN A 120 13.60 -5.46 -13.01
N PRO A 121 13.10 -4.55 -13.87
CA PRO A 121 12.88 -4.85 -15.29
C PRO A 121 14.18 -5.11 -16.05
N TYR A 122 15.29 -4.48 -15.64
CA TYR A 122 16.60 -4.71 -16.26
C TYR A 122 17.13 -6.12 -15.97
N ALA A 123 16.92 -6.63 -14.75
CA ALA A 123 17.30 -8.01 -14.41
C ALA A 123 16.52 -9.03 -15.25
N LYS A 124 15.22 -8.79 -15.49
CA LYS A 124 14.39 -9.64 -16.34
C LYS A 124 14.84 -9.62 -17.79
N MET A 125 15.20 -8.46 -18.34
CA MET A 125 15.72 -8.34 -19.70
C MET A 125 17.09 -9.02 -19.88
N CYS A 126 18.03 -8.83 -18.96
CA CYS A 126 19.34 -9.49 -19.03
C CYS A 126 19.19 -11.02 -19.05
N ASN A 127 18.32 -11.57 -18.19
CA ASN A 127 18.05 -13.01 -18.18
C ASN A 127 17.42 -13.49 -19.50
N ALA A 128 16.53 -12.72 -20.11
CA ALA A 128 15.91 -13.06 -21.39
C ALA A 128 16.92 -13.06 -22.54
N ILE A 129 17.79 -12.04 -22.62
CA ILE A 129 18.84 -11.93 -23.65
C ILE A 129 19.85 -13.08 -23.52
N VAL A 130 20.26 -13.42 -22.30
CA VAL A 130 21.17 -14.56 -22.06
C VAL A 130 20.52 -15.89 -22.48
N MET A 131 19.26 -16.11 -22.11
CA MET A 131 18.53 -17.34 -22.50
C MET A 131 18.34 -17.45 -24.02
N GLU A 132 18.09 -16.34 -24.72
CA GLU A 132 18.00 -16.32 -26.18
C GLU A 132 19.35 -16.60 -26.84
N ALA A 133 20.45 -16.07 -26.29
CA ALA A 133 21.80 -16.33 -26.78
C ALA A 133 22.28 -17.77 -26.53
N MET A 134 21.79 -18.44 -25.48
CA MET A 134 22.13 -19.84 -25.16
C MET A 134 21.31 -20.86 -25.96
N ASN A 135 20.17 -20.45 -26.53
CA ASN A 135 19.26 -21.31 -27.31
C ASN A 135 19.49 -21.21 -28.83
N LYS A 136 20.53 -20.50 -29.29
CA LYS A 136 21.00 -20.43 -30.69
C LYS A 136 22.32 -21.19 -30.82
#